data_AF-A0A7S3TN57-F1
#
_entry.id   AF-A0A7S3TN57-F1
#
_cell.length_a   1.000
_cell.length_b   1.000
_cell.length_c   1.000
_cell.angle_alpha   90.00
_cell.angle_beta   90.00
_cell.angle_gamma   90.00
#
_symmetry.space_group_name_H-M   'P 1'
#
loop_
_entity.id
_entity.type
_entity.pdbx_description
1 polymer ?
#
loop_
_entity_poly.entity_id
_entity_poly.type
_entity_poly.pdbx_seq_one_letter_code
_entity_poly.pdbx_strand_id
1 'polypeptide(L)'
;KFDNLPGIGSLELPFRVPTNAFAAFPIRKNFGRYGADLYFNEEGLPVLIQTPDGEIVLRGDKKWQYWKFVWRSTLITGITLVDHLHFTHFRASNILARLSRASMQPNSPMRRMTSIFTFGAIFVNLQAMHTLIGPNHMLHRATPFTNFAA
;
A
#
# COMPACT_ATOMS: atom_id res chain seq x y z
N LYS A 1 -9.69 11.03 22.14
CA LYS A 1 -8.79 10.20 23.00
C LYS A 1 -7.30 10.48 22.75
N PHE A 2 -6.94 11.67 22.27
CA PHE A 2 -5.59 12.25 22.36
C PHE A 2 -5.60 13.59 23.11
N ASP A 3 -6.74 13.89 23.72
CA ASP A 3 -7.23 15.23 24.09
C ASP A 3 -6.46 15.82 25.28
N ASN A 4 -5.55 15.04 25.88
CA ASN A 4 -4.71 15.40 27.03
C ASN A 4 -3.21 15.21 26.76
N LEU A 5 -2.78 15.02 25.51
CA LEU A 5 -1.35 14.86 25.20
C LEU A 5 -0.61 16.20 25.29
N PRO A 6 0.51 16.27 26.03
CA PRO A 6 1.33 17.48 26.11
C PRO A 6 1.77 17.94 24.71
N GLY A 7 1.56 19.21 24.36
CA GLY A 7 1.99 19.78 23.08
C GLY A 7 0.98 19.66 21.92
N ILE A 8 -0.14 18.95 22.11
CA ILE A 8 -1.28 18.95 21.15
C ILE A 8 -2.38 19.91 21.62
N GLY A 9 -2.56 20.09 22.94
CA GLY A 9 -3.60 20.99 23.48
C GLY A 9 -5.01 20.52 23.09
N SER A 10 -5.88 21.46 22.71
CA SER A 10 -7.25 21.19 22.25
C SER A 10 -7.37 20.91 20.75
N LEU A 11 -6.27 20.56 20.08
CA LEU A 11 -6.25 20.37 18.62
C LEU A 11 -7.05 19.11 18.25
N GLU A 12 -8.01 19.26 17.35
CA GLU A 12 -8.77 18.13 16.81
C GLU A 12 -7.94 17.34 15.79
N LEU A 13 -8.08 16.02 15.83
CA LEU A 13 -7.41 15.08 14.92
C LEU A 13 -8.45 14.24 14.15
N PRO A 14 -9.25 14.87 13.26
CA PRO A 14 -10.36 14.20 12.59
C PRO A 14 -9.90 13.13 11.60
N PHE A 15 -8.67 13.21 11.09
CA PHE A 15 -8.18 12.30 10.06
C PHE A 15 -7.07 11.38 10.58
N ARG A 16 -7.17 10.11 10.21
CA ARG A 16 -6.17 9.08 10.47
C ARG A 16 -5.92 8.29 9.20
N VAL A 17 -4.64 8.09 8.86
CA VAL A 17 -4.24 7.14 7.81
C VAL A 17 -3.57 5.95 8.49
N PRO A 18 -4.32 4.84 8.69
CA PRO A 18 -3.81 3.69 9.42
C PRO A 18 -2.91 2.83 8.54
N THR A 19 -1.70 2.52 9.02
CA THR A 19 -0.83 1.51 8.40
C THR A 19 -0.23 0.53 9.41
N ASN A 20 -0.58 0.63 10.70
CA ASN A 20 -0.05 -0.24 11.77
C ASN A 20 -0.28 -1.74 11.53
N ALA A 21 -1.30 -2.14 10.78
CA ALA A 21 -1.53 -3.55 10.41
C ALA A 21 -0.33 -4.17 9.67
N PHE A 22 0.49 -3.38 8.98
CA PHE A 22 1.68 -3.87 8.29
C PHE A 22 2.78 -4.37 9.24
N ALA A 23 2.75 -3.98 10.52
CA ALA A 23 3.70 -4.45 11.52
C ALA A 23 3.56 -5.95 11.83
N ALA A 24 2.42 -6.56 11.48
CA ALA A 24 2.19 -7.99 11.66
C ALA A 24 2.93 -8.86 10.62
N PHE A 25 3.41 -8.28 9.52
CA PHE A 25 4.09 -9.06 8.49
C PHE A 25 5.53 -9.41 8.90
N PRO A 26 5.94 -10.67 8.73
CA PRO A 26 7.32 -11.08 8.98
C PRO A 26 8.29 -10.34 8.06
N ILE A 27 9.42 -9.91 8.62
CA ILE A 27 10.47 -9.18 7.91
C ILE A 27 11.76 -9.98 7.85
N ARG A 28 12.56 -9.71 6.82
CA ARG A 28 13.90 -10.27 6.67
C ARG A 28 14.84 -9.67 7.70
N LYS A 29 15.83 -10.47 8.12
CA LYS A 29 16.89 -10.03 9.03
C LYS A 29 17.54 -8.73 8.53
N ASN A 30 17.78 -7.79 9.44
CA ASN A 30 18.38 -6.47 9.21
C ASN A 30 17.50 -5.46 8.44
N PHE A 31 16.26 -5.79 8.08
CA PHE A 31 15.33 -4.81 7.50
C PHE A 31 14.53 -4.09 8.59
N GLY A 32 14.07 -2.88 8.28
CA GLY A 32 13.18 -2.12 9.15
C GLY A 32 11.75 -2.68 9.15
N ARG A 33 11.11 -2.71 10.31
CA ARG A 33 9.69 -3.06 10.45
C ARG A 33 8.82 -1.94 9.87
N TYR A 34 7.79 -2.32 9.13
CA TYR A 34 6.78 -1.40 8.63
C TYR A 34 5.64 -1.20 9.63
N GLY A 35 4.83 -0.19 9.40
CA GLY A 35 3.67 0.15 10.23
C GLY A 35 3.89 1.39 11.09
N ALA A 36 2.94 2.30 10.98
CA ALA A 36 2.71 3.46 11.85
C ALA A 36 1.33 4.02 11.49
N ASP A 37 0.61 4.62 12.43
CA ASP A 37 -0.59 5.40 12.08
C ASP A 37 -0.24 6.88 12.14
N LEU A 38 -0.60 7.64 11.12
CA LEU A 38 -0.39 9.09 11.09
C LEU A 38 -1.73 9.81 11.18
N TYR A 39 -1.78 10.79 12.08
CA TYR A 39 -2.97 11.59 12.36
C TYR A 39 -2.76 13.02 11.90
N PHE A 40 -3.82 13.62 11.38
CA PHE A 40 -3.81 14.94 10.79
C PHE A 40 -4.89 15.80 11.42
N ASN A 41 -4.61 17.10 11.52
CA ASN A 41 -5.60 18.10 11.93
C ASN A 41 -6.56 18.46 10.78
N GLU A 42 -7.50 19.37 11.04
CA GLU A 42 -8.49 19.84 10.07
C GLU A 42 -7.86 20.44 8.80
N GLU A 43 -6.70 21.08 8.89
CA GLU A 43 -5.97 21.62 7.75
C GLU A 43 -5.18 20.56 6.96
N GLY A 44 -5.27 19.28 7.35
CA GLY A 44 -4.57 18.18 6.69
C GLY A 44 -3.06 18.14 6.98
N LEU A 45 -2.61 18.80 8.04
CA LEU A 45 -1.20 18.77 8.47
C LEU A 45 -0.95 17.60 9.42
N PRO A 46 0.18 16.89 9.28
CA PRO A 46 0.52 15.78 10.17
C PRO A 46 0.90 16.29 11.56
N VAL A 47 0.28 15.72 12.60
CA VAL A 47 0.44 16.16 14.00
C VAL A 47 1.10 15.09 14.86
N LEU A 48 0.65 13.84 14.73
CA LEU A 48 0.97 12.75 15.65
C LEU A 48 1.13 11.43 14.89
N ILE A 49 2.13 10.66 15.29
CA ILE A 49 2.32 9.28 14.85
C ILE A 49 2.12 8.34 16.04
N GLN A 50 1.35 7.28 15.83
CA GLN A 50 1.26 6.15 16.75
C GLN A 50 2.06 4.99 16.18
N THR A 51 3.11 4.56 16.88
CA THR A 51 3.96 3.45 16.45
C THR A 51 3.24 2.10 16.64
N PRO A 52 3.74 1.00 16.04
CA PRO A 52 3.15 -0.32 16.24
C PRO A 52 3.14 -0.79 17.69
N ASP A 53 4.08 -0.31 18.51
CA ASP A 53 4.18 -0.66 19.92
C ASP A 53 3.33 0.27 20.82
N GLY A 54 2.57 1.20 20.21
CA GLY A 54 1.69 2.13 20.90
C GLY A 54 2.37 3.42 21.39
N GLU A 55 3.67 3.62 21.12
CA GLU A 55 4.35 4.89 21.41
C GLU A 55 3.72 6.01 20.59
N ILE A 56 3.55 7.17 21.23
CA ILE A 56 3.09 8.39 20.58
C ILE A 56 4.30 9.29 20.29
N VAL A 57 4.43 9.69 19.03
CA VAL A 57 5.50 10.58 18.56
C VAL A 57 4.87 11.84 17.99
N LEU A 58 5.15 12.96 18.60
CA LEU A 58 4.62 14.27 18.24
C LEU A 58 5.51 14.96 17.20
N ARG A 59 4.90 15.84 16.42
CA ARG A 59 5.64 16.73 15.55
C ARG A 59 6.59 17.61 16.37
N GLY A 60 7.89 17.50 16.09
CA GLY A 60 8.96 18.19 16.81
C GLY A 60 9.84 17.24 17.63
N ASP A 61 9.35 16.04 17.93
CA ASP A 61 10.14 15.02 18.63
C ASP A 61 11.36 14.59 17.80
N LYS A 62 12.45 14.23 18.49
CA LYS A 62 13.68 13.73 17.84
C LYS A 62 13.43 12.54 16.91
N LYS A 63 12.45 11.68 17.24
CA LYS A 63 12.08 10.49 16.45
C LYS A 63 11.11 10.80 15.29
N TRP A 64 10.58 12.01 15.19
CA TRP A 64 9.51 12.38 14.24
C TRP A 64 9.88 12.05 12.79
N GLN A 65 11.07 12.46 12.34
CA GLN A 65 11.48 12.26 10.94
C GLN A 65 11.65 10.78 10.60
N TYR A 66 12.17 9.98 11.55
CA TYR A 66 12.31 8.54 11.38
C TYR A 66 10.94 7.87 11.22
N TRP A 67 10.02 8.11 12.15
CA TRP A 67 8.70 7.46 12.09
C TRP A 67 7.84 7.95 10.93
N LYS A 68 7.97 9.21 10.53
CA LYS A 68 7.33 9.72 9.31
C LYS A 68 7.90 9.06 8.06
N PHE A 69 9.19 8.75 8.03
CA PHE A 69 9.80 7.97 6.95
C PHE A 69 9.23 6.54 6.93
N VAL A 70 9.19 5.85 8.07
CA VAL A 70 8.58 4.50 8.19
C VAL A 70 7.13 4.50 7.72
N TRP A 71 6.33 5.48 8.13
CA TRP A 71 4.95 5.63 7.68
C TRP A 71 4.85 5.81 6.16
N ARG A 72 5.66 6.71 5.57
CA ARG A 72 5.69 6.92 4.11
C ARG A 72 6.09 5.67 3.34
N SER A 73 7.13 4.96 3.80
CA SER A 73 7.59 3.69 3.21
C SER A 73 6.51 2.60 3.30
N THR A 74 5.77 2.56 4.40
CA THR A 74 4.66 1.62 4.58
C THR A 74 3.52 1.96 3.62
N LEU A 75 3.11 3.23 3.58
CA LEU A 75 2.02 3.71 2.73
C LEU A 75 2.29 3.44 1.25
N ILE A 76 3.45 3.82 0.73
CA ILE A 76 3.77 3.60 -0.69
C ILE A 76 3.83 2.12 -1.04
N THR A 77 4.27 1.28 -0.10
CA THR A 77 4.28 -0.17 -0.29
C THR A 77 2.85 -0.73 -0.32
N GLY A 78 1.97 -0.27 0.56
CA GLY A 78 0.55 -0.62 0.55
C GLY A 78 -0.11 -0.25 -0.77
N ILE A 79 0.05 1.01 -1.22
CA ILE A 79 -0.46 1.50 -2.50
C ILE A 79 0.06 0.64 -3.65
N THR A 80 1.36 0.35 -3.66
CA THR A 80 2.01 -0.38 -4.76
C THR A 80 1.56 -1.84 -4.81
N LEU A 81 1.56 -2.55 -3.68
CA LEU A 81 1.26 -3.98 -3.64
C LEU A 81 -0.24 -4.27 -3.67
N VAL A 82 -1.03 -3.54 -2.88
CA VAL A 82 -2.45 -3.83 -2.68
C VAL A 82 -3.28 -3.13 -3.75
N ASP A 83 -3.25 -1.80 -3.79
CA ASP A 83 -4.17 -1.02 -4.62
C ASP A 83 -3.81 -1.07 -6.11
N HIS A 84 -2.51 -0.92 -6.41
CA HIS A 84 -2.02 -0.93 -7.77
C HIS A 84 -1.86 -2.36 -8.30
N LEU A 85 -0.97 -3.16 -7.73
CA LEU A 85 -0.62 -4.45 -8.31
C LEU A 85 -1.73 -5.50 -8.13
N HIS A 86 -2.18 -5.74 -6.89
CA HIS A 86 -3.17 -6.77 -6.66
C HIS A 86 -4.56 -6.38 -7.20
N PHE A 87 -5.08 -5.23 -6.77
CA PHE A 87 -6.44 -4.83 -7.09
C PHE A 87 -6.59 -4.40 -8.56
N THR A 88 -5.73 -3.49 -9.05
CA THR A 88 -5.89 -2.97 -10.41
C THR A 88 -5.42 -3.97 -11.47
N HIS A 89 -4.17 -4.44 -11.38
CA HIS A 89 -3.57 -5.32 -12.38
C HIS A 89 -4.12 -6.75 -12.33
N PHE A 90 -3.93 -7.44 -11.20
CA PHE A 90 -4.25 -8.87 -11.11
C PHE A 90 -5.74 -9.17 -10.98
N ARG A 91 -6.51 -8.29 -10.33
CA ARG A 91 -7.94 -8.47 -10.12
C ARG A 91 -8.75 -7.80 -11.22
N ALA A 92 -8.95 -6.47 -11.16
CA ALA A 92 -9.91 -5.77 -12.00
C ALA A 92 -9.60 -5.90 -13.49
N SER A 93 -8.38 -5.54 -13.90
CA SER A 93 -7.98 -5.54 -15.31
C SER A 93 -7.91 -6.95 -15.89
N ASN A 94 -7.32 -7.90 -15.16
CA ASN A 94 -7.20 -9.29 -15.63
C ASN A 94 -8.57 -9.98 -15.76
N ILE A 95 -9.48 -9.77 -14.79
CA ILE A 95 -10.83 -10.33 -14.84
C ILE A 95 -11.58 -9.77 -16.04
N LEU A 96 -11.60 -8.45 -16.23
CA LEU A 96 -12.30 -7.82 -17.35
C LEU A 96 -11.74 -8.30 -18.69
N ALA A 97 -10.40 -8.35 -18.82
CA ALA A 97 -9.74 -8.84 -20.02
C ALA A 97 -10.16 -10.29 -20.34
N ARG A 98 -10.11 -11.18 -19.34
CA ARG A 98 -10.44 -12.61 -19.52
C ARG A 98 -11.92 -12.81 -19.86
N LEU A 99 -12.83 -12.21 -19.10
CA LEU A 99 -14.27 -12.37 -19.29
C LEU A 99 -14.74 -11.77 -20.63
N SER A 100 -14.22 -10.61 -21.03
CA SER A 100 -14.55 -10.02 -22.34
C SER A 100 -14.21 -10.96 -23.50
N ARG A 101 -13.07 -11.67 -23.45
CA ARG A 101 -12.69 -12.63 -24.49
C ARG A 101 -13.42 -13.96 -24.41
N ALA A 102 -13.71 -14.45 -23.20
CA ALA A 102 -14.35 -15.74 -22.98
C ALA A 102 -15.87 -15.70 -23.23
N SER A 103 -16.52 -14.57 -22.94
CA SER A 103 -17.98 -14.47 -22.92
C SER A 103 -18.58 -13.72 -24.11
N MET A 104 -17.76 -13.05 -24.95
CA MET A 104 -18.26 -12.24 -26.07
C MET A 104 -17.60 -12.62 -27.40
N GLN A 105 -18.39 -12.64 -28.47
CA GLN A 105 -17.86 -12.86 -29.82
C GLN A 105 -16.90 -11.73 -30.25
N PRO A 106 -15.89 -12.02 -31.09
CA PRO A 106 -14.89 -11.02 -31.52
C PRO A 106 -15.46 -9.75 -32.15
N ASN A 107 -16.60 -9.85 -32.84
CA ASN A 107 -17.28 -8.74 -33.51
C ASN A 107 -18.23 -7.94 -32.59
N SER A 108 -18.40 -8.35 -31.32
CA SER A 108 -19.26 -7.65 -30.37
C SER A 108 -18.78 -6.21 -30.14
N PRO A 109 -19.67 -5.20 -30.27
CA PRO A 109 -19.35 -3.81 -29.95
C PRO A 109 -18.80 -3.64 -28.53
N MET A 110 -19.34 -4.38 -27.56
CA MET A 110 -18.89 -4.35 -26.17
C MET A 110 -17.48 -4.95 -26.01
N ARG A 111 -17.15 -6.01 -26.76
CA ARG A 111 -15.79 -6.57 -26.76
C ARG A 111 -14.79 -5.59 -27.37
N ARG A 112 -15.16 -4.91 -28.46
CA ARG A 112 -14.30 -3.86 -29.06
C ARG A 112 -14.07 -2.70 -28.10
N MET A 113 -15.12 -2.18 -27.47
CA MET A 113 -15.01 -1.11 -26.47
C MET A 113 -14.14 -1.52 -25.27
N THR A 114 -14.40 -2.69 -24.67
CA THR A 114 -13.64 -3.16 -23.50
C THR A 114 -12.19 -3.50 -23.82
N SER A 115 -11.87 -3.84 -25.07
CA SER A 115 -10.49 -4.12 -25.49
C SER A 115 -9.58 -2.90 -25.38
N ILE A 116 -10.11 -1.68 -25.55
CA ILE A 116 -9.35 -0.41 -25.40
C ILE A 116 -8.82 -0.27 -23.97
N PHE A 117 -9.64 -0.62 -22.98
CA PHE A 117 -9.30 -0.50 -21.55
C PHE A 117 -8.51 -1.70 -20.99
N THR A 118 -8.38 -2.78 -21.76
CA THR A 118 -7.71 -4.02 -21.33
C THR A 118 -6.52 -4.38 -22.21
N PHE A 119 -6.16 -3.50 -23.15
CA PHE A 119 -5.02 -3.68 -24.03
C PHE A 119 -3.72 -3.82 -23.22
N GLY A 120 -2.92 -4.85 -23.50
CA GLY A 120 -1.67 -5.13 -22.80
C GLY A 120 -1.80 -5.70 -21.38
N ALA A 121 -3.00 -5.71 -20.77
CA ALA A 121 -3.20 -6.14 -19.38
C ALA A 121 -2.72 -7.57 -19.11
N ILE A 122 -3.03 -8.53 -19.99
CA ILE A 122 -2.56 -9.91 -19.84
C ILE A 122 -1.03 -9.97 -19.88
N PHE A 123 -0.43 -9.24 -20.82
CA PHE A 123 1.00 -9.29 -21.07
C PHE A 123 1.77 -8.75 -19.86
N VAL A 124 1.41 -7.56 -19.36
CA VAL A 124 2.09 -6.97 -18.19
C VAL A 124 1.89 -7.82 -16.94
N ASN A 125 0.71 -8.41 -16.76
CA ASN A 125 0.44 -9.32 -15.64
C ASN A 125 1.29 -10.59 -15.72
N LEU A 126 1.44 -11.19 -16.90
CA LEU A 126 2.30 -12.34 -17.10
C LEU A 126 3.76 -11.98 -16.82
N GLN A 127 4.24 -10.84 -17.31
CA GLN A 127 5.60 -10.37 -17.02
C GLN A 127 5.83 -10.12 -15.53
N ALA A 128 4.83 -9.61 -14.81
CA ALA A 128 4.91 -9.41 -13.37
C ALA A 128 5.13 -10.73 -12.62
N MET A 129 4.53 -11.84 -13.07
CA MET A 129 4.76 -13.18 -12.48
C MET A 129 6.21 -13.64 -12.59
N HIS A 130 6.90 -13.25 -13.67
CA HIS A 130 8.24 -13.74 -13.98
C HIS A 130 9.36 -12.81 -13.54
N THR A 131 9.07 -11.53 -13.27
CA THR A 131 10.13 -10.53 -13.02
C THR A 131 9.88 -9.68 -11.78
N LEU A 132 8.63 -9.50 -11.35
CA LEU A 132 8.25 -8.54 -10.33
C LEU A 132 7.91 -9.21 -9.00
N ILE A 133 6.99 -10.19 -9.01
CA ILE A 133 6.54 -10.89 -7.80
C ILE A 133 7.23 -12.23 -7.67
N GLY A 134 7.48 -12.65 -6.43
CA GLY A 134 8.07 -13.95 -6.13
C GLY A 134 9.42 -13.86 -5.41
N PRO A 135 9.92 -15.00 -4.90
CA PRO A 135 11.19 -15.06 -4.22
C PRO A 135 12.30 -14.54 -5.12
N ASN A 136 13.07 -13.60 -4.59
CA ASN A 136 14.20 -12.98 -5.29
C ASN A 136 13.80 -12.31 -6.62
N HIS A 137 12.59 -11.77 -6.72
CA HIS A 137 12.22 -10.82 -7.77
C HIS A 137 12.27 -9.37 -7.24
N MET A 138 11.94 -8.41 -8.09
CA MET A 138 12.11 -6.98 -7.78
C MET A 138 11.39 -6.54 -6.50
N LEU A 139 10.14 -6.96 -6.27
CA LEU A 139 9.42 -6.58 -5.06
C LEU A 139 10.00 -7.21 -3.80
N HIS A 140 10.43 -8.47 -3.88
CA HIS A 140 11.10 -9.10 -2.74
C HIS A 140 12.40 -8.36 -2.39
N ARG A 141 13.14 -7.86 -3.38
CA ARG A 141 14.36 -7.07 -3.12
C ARG A 141 14.06 -5.68 -2.57
N ALA A 142 12.99 -5.03 -3.04
CA ALA A 142 12.65 -3.65 -2.71
C ALA A 142 11.88 -3.48 -1.38
N THR A 143 11.33 -4.55 -0.81
CA THR A 143 10.46 -4.49 0.39
C THR A 143 11.05 -5.33 1.53
N PRO A 144 10.71 -5.07 2.81
CA PRO A 144 11.36 -5.75 3.94
C PRO A 144 10.84 -7.18 4.19
N PHE A 145 9.73 -7.57 3.56
CA PHE A 145 9.01 -8.78 3.90
C PHE A 145 9.83 -10.05 3.60
N THR A 146 9.61 -11.08 4.41
CA THR A 146 10.10 -12.42 4.08
C THR A 146 9.44 -12.96 2.82
N ASN A 147 9.98 -14.04 2.25
CA ASN A 147 9.29 -14.76 1.19
C ASN A 147 7.87 -15.08 1.65
N PHE A 148 6.88 -14.67 0.86
CA PHE A 148 5.55 -15.21 0.94
C PHE A 148 5.66 -16.64 0.41
N ALA A 149 5.45 -17.64 1.26
CA ALA A 149 5.22 -18.99 0.76
C ALA A 149 3.99 -18.92 -0.17
N ALA A 150 4.21 -19.22 -1.45
CA ALA A 150 3.14 -19.35 -2.43
C ALA A 150 2.36 -20.65 -2.17
#